data_AF-A0A7S0JFW2-F1
#
_entry.id   AF-A0A7S0JFW2-F1
#
_cell.length_a   1.000
_cell.length_b   1.000
_cell.length_c   1.000
_cell.angle_alpha   90.00
_cell.angle_beta   90.00
_cell.angle_gamma   90.00
#
_symmetry.space_group_name_H-M   'P 1'
#
loop_
_entity.id
_entity.type
_entity.pdbx_description
1 polymer ?
#
loop_
_entity_poly.entity_id
_entity_poly.type
_entity_poly.pdbx_seq_one_letter_code
_entity_poly.pdbx_strand_id
1 'polypeptide(L)'
;QNAASLTRLSRQPPVDQHSIQHCGPLGADAITHASASTPYKIVVVTFANGALHDFAQNWHAHISKTSLADAALIGATDAAAATALAVTGICFRMQSSIGEDEAKWGSVGFAHMGRAKAALA
;
A
#
# COMPACT_ATOMS: atom_id res chain seq x y z
N GLN A 1 -42.10 6.31 -14.77
CA GLN A 1 -41.29 5.40 -13.92
C GLN A 1 -39.86 5.54 -14.45
N ASN A 2 -39.01 6.26 -13.72
CA ASN A 2 -37.76 6.84 -14.22
C ASN A 2 -36.57 5.88 -14.03
N ALA A 3 -35.98 5.41 -15.13
CA ALA A 3 -34.76 4.62 -15.17
C ALA A 3 -33.51 5.51 -15.39
N ALA A 4 -33.30 6.51 -14.54
CA ALA A 4 -32.29 7.55 -14.76
C ALA A 4 -31.35 7.79 -13.56
N SER A 5 -30.91 6.75 -12.85
CA SER A 5 -30.07 6.95 -11.65
C SER A 5 -28.95 5.94 -11.39
N LEU A 6 -28.40 5.26 -12.40
CA LEU A 6 -27.28 4.33 -12.18
C LEU A 6 -26.10 4.47 -13.16
N THR A 7 -25.71 5.70 -13.53
CA THR A 7 -24.56 5.90 -14.42
C THR A 7 -23.65 7.06 -14.02
N ARG A 8 -23.37 7.18 -12.72
CA ARG A 8 -22.28 8.04 -12.23
C ARG A 8 -21.58 7.38 -11.05
N LEU A 9 -20.70 6.42 -11.32
CA LEU A 9 -19.62 6.01 -10.42
C LEU A 9 -18.67 5.04 -11.16
N SER A 10 -18.10 5.48 -12.29
CA SER A 10 -16.85 4.90 -12.78
C SER A 10 -16.25 5.80 -13.87
N ARG A 11 -15.59 6.87 -13.42
CA ARG A 11 -14.51 7.47 -14.20
C ARG A 11 -13.32 7.51 -13.27
N GLN A 12 -12.64 6.37 -13.14
CA GLN A 12 -11.22 6.42 -12.83
C GLN A 12 -10.56 7.23 -13.97
N PRO A 13 -9.69 8.21 -13.65
CA PRO A 13 -8.92 8.87 -14.69
C PRO A 13 -8.13 7.82 -15.49
N PRO A 14 -7.87 8.06 -16.78
CA PRO A 14 -7.02 7.16 -17.55
C PRO A 14 -5.67 7.04 -16.84
N VAL A 15 -5.33 5.81 -16.44
CA VAL A 15 -4.00 5.49 -15.93
C VAL A 15 -3.06 5.64 -17.11
N ASP A 16 -2.15 6.63 -17.05
CA ASP A 16 -1.08 6.77 -18.03
C ASP A 16 -0.27 5.48 -18.08
N GLN A 17 -0.40 4.72 -19.17
CA GLN A 17 0.22 3.40 -19.36
C GLN A 17 1.76 3.46 -19.49
N HIS A 18 2.36 4.65 -19.47
CA HIS A 18 3.78 4.88 -19.74
C HIS A 18 4.70 4.83 -18.51
N SER A 19 4.16 4.60 -17.32
CA SER A 19 4.98 4.31 -16.14
C SER A 19 4.32 3.23 -15.30
N ILE A 20 4.42 1.97 -15.70
CA ILE A 20 4.28 0.88 -14.72
C ILE A 20 5.44 1.07 -13.74
N GLN A 21 5.18 1.81 -12.66
CA GLN A 21 6.13 1.97 -11.57
C GLN A 21 6.20 0.64 -10.86
N HIS A 22 7.22 -0.14 -11.17
CA HIS A 22 7.47 -1.39 -10.48
C HIS A 22 7.74 -1.06 -9.01
N CYS A 23 7.15 -1.81 -8.08
CA CYS A 23 7.52 -1.68 -6.67
C CYS A 23 9.02 -2.02 -6.55
N GLY A 24 9.86 -0.99 -6.41
CA GLY A 24 11.30 -1.11 -6.23
C GLY A 24 11.65 -1.49 -4.79
N PRO A 25 12.92 -1.77 -4.48
CA PRO A 25 13.36 -1.86 -3.09
C PRO A 25 13.09 -0.55 -2.34
N LEU A 26 12.83 -0.62 -1.03
CA LEU A 26 12.66 0.59 -0.21
C LEU A 26 14.02 1.28 -0.04
N GLY A 27 14.20 2.40 -0.74
CA GLY A 27 15.41 3.22 -0.64
C GLY A 27 15.42 4.13 0.60
N ALA A 28 16.62 4.46 1.10
CA ALA A 28 16.79 5.40 2.20
C ALA A 28 16.20 6.79 1.89
N ASP A 29 16.21 7.20 0.61
CA ASP A 29 15.62 8.46 0.17
C ASP A 29 14.10 8.50 0.36
N ALA A 30 13.41 7.38 0.11
CA ALA A 30 11.96 7.28 0.31
C ALA A 30 11.59 7.40 1.79
N ILE A 31 12.36 6.77 2.67
CA ILE A 31 12.19 6.88 4.14
C ILE A 31 12.51 8.31 4.59
N THR A 32 13.59 8.89 4.10
CA THR A 32 14.00 10.26 4.44
C THR A 32 12.95 11.25 4.02
N HIS A 33 12.44 11.15 2.79
CA HIS A 33 11.36 11.98 2.27
C HIS A 33 10.08 11.82 3.10
N ALA A 34 9.64 10.58 3.34
CA ALA A 34 8.44 10.30 4.12
C ALA A 34 8.56 10.81 5.57
N SER A 35 9.72 10.67 6.21
CA SER A 35 9.94 11.21 7.55
C SER A 35 9.98 12.75 7.52
N ALA A 36 10.55 13.35 6.48
CA ALA A 36 10.68 14.80 6.37
C ALA A 36 9.33 15.49 6.11
N SER A 37 8.34 14.79 5.55
CA SER A 37 7.02 15.33 5.24
C SER A 37 6.14 15.60 6.46
N THR A 38 6.56 15.16 7.66
CA THR A 38 5.84 15.42 8.92
C THR A 38 6.72 16.14 9.95
N PRO A 39 6.14 17.01 10.80
CA PRO A 39 6.89 17.71 11.85
C PRO A 39 7.45 16.76 12.92
N TYR A 40 6.82 15.59 13.08
CA TYR A 40 7.20 14.60 14.09
C TYR A 40 8.10 13.48 13.54
N LYS A 41 8.55 13.57 12.28
CA LYS A 41 9.39 12.55 11.64
C LYS A 41 8.77 11.15 11.67
N ILE A 42 7.45 11.09 11.56
CA ILE A 42 6.68 9.86 11.53
C ILE A 42 6.67 9.32 10.10
N VAL A 43 6.90 8.02 9.97
CA VAL A 43 6.62 7.24 8.76
C VAL A 43 5.56 6.21 9.11
N VAL A 44 4.52 6.10 8.29
CA VAL A 44 3.47 5.09 8.47
C VAL A 44 3.64 4.04 7.40
N VAL A 45 3.94 2.82 7.81
CA VAL A 45 4.15 1.70 6.90
C VAL A 45 3.00 0.71 7.05
N THR A 46 2.43 0.30 5.92
CA THR A 46 1.54 -0.86 5.84
C THR A 46 2.13 -1.91 4.92
N PHE A 47 1.68 -3.16 5.08
CA PHE A 47 2.12 -4.29 4.26
C PHE A 47 0.92 -5.00 3.67
N ALA A 48 1.04 -5.46 2.44
CA ALA A 48 0.02 -6.24 1.79
C ALA A 48 0.60 -7.38 0.95
N ASN A 49 -0.09 -8.50 1.01
CA ASN A 49 0.02 -9.61 0.06
C ASN A 49 -1.15 -9.49 -0.94
N GLY A 50 -1.21 -10.35 -1.95
CA GLY A 50 -2.25 -10.27 -2.99
C GLY A 50 -3.68 -10.27 -2.43
N ALA A 51 -3.91 -11.00 -1.34
CA ALA A 51 -5.21 -11.07 -0.67
C ALA A 51 -5.62 -9.79 0.09
N LEU A 52 -4.65 -8.95 0.45
CA LEU A 52 -4.86 -7.70 1.19
C LEU A 52 -4.74 -6.44 0.30
N HIS A 53 -4.69 -6.61 -1.01
CA HIS A 53 -4.57 -5.50 -1.96
C HIS A 53 -5.66 -4.43 -1.77
N ASP A 54 -6.92 -4.82 -1.71
CA ASP A 54 -8.04 -3.87 -1.58
C ASP A 54 -8.00 -3.12 -0.24
N PHE A 55 -7.52 -3.80 0.81
CA PHE A 55 -7.28 -3.15 2.10
C PHE A 55 -6.20 -2.06 1.96
N ALA A 56 -5.07 -2.37 1.33
CA ALA A 56 -3.98 -1.40 1.15
C ALA A 56 -4.41 -0.18 0.33
N GLN A 57 -5.19 -0.39 -0.74
CA GLN A 57 -5.74 0.71 -1.55
C GLN A 57 -6.71 1.59 -0.75
N ASN A 58 -7.66 0.98 -0.04
CA ASN A 58 -8.62 1.72 0.76
C ASN A 58 -7.94 2.47 1.90
N TRP A 59 -7.01 1.82 2.61
CA TRP A 59 -6.21 2.44 3.66
C TRP A 59 -5.45 3.66 3.14
N HIS A 60 -4.80 3.54 1.98
CA HIS A 60 -4.08 4.67 1.37
C HIS A 60 -5.04 5.80 0.98
N ALA A 61 -6.20 5.47 0.39
CA ALA A 61 -7.23 6.46 0.07
C ALA A 61 -7.79 7.20 1.29
N HIS A 62 -7.71 6.59 2.48
CA HIS A 62 -8.04 7.24 3.75
C HIS A 62 -6.88 8.09 4.28
N ILE A 63 -5.65 7.57 4.28
CA ILE A 63 -4.48 8.33 4.76
C ILE A 63 -4.18 9.55 3.87
N SER A 64 -4.40 9.46 2.57
CA SER A 64 -4.19 10.57 1.63
C SER A 64 -5.07 11.80 1.92
N LYS A 65 -6.12 11.63 2.74
CA LYS A 65 -7.00 12.71 3.22
C LYS A 65 -6.55 13.32 4.54
N THR A 66 -5.39 12.90 5.06
CA THR A 66 -4.81 13.37 6.32
C THR A 66 -3.49 14.09 6.04
N SER A 67 -2.92 14.73 7.06
CA SER A 67 -1.57 15.31 6.98
C SER A 67 -0.44 14.26 6.91
N LEU A 68 -0.77 12.98 6.77
CA LEU A 68 0.18 11.86 6.69
C LEU A 68 0.29 11.27 5.28
N ALA A 69 -0.33 11.88 4.27
CA ALA A 69 -0.34 11.39 2.89
C ALA A 69 1.08 11.07 2.38
N ASP A 70 1.99 12.03 2.50
CA ASP A 70 3.37 11.90 2.04
C ASP A 70 4.27 11.09 3.00
N ALA A 71 3.72 10.67 4.15
CA ALA A 71 4.41 9.86 5.15
C ALA A 71 4.06 8.36 5.04
N ALA A 72 3.11 8.02 4.16
CA ALA A 72 2.58 6.68 4.00
C ALA A 72 3.38 5.86 2.98
N LEU A 73 3.77 4.65 3.36
CA LEU A 73 4.47 3.71 2.48
C LEU A 73 3.78 2.34 2.50
N ILE A 74 3.73 1.66 1.36
CA ILE A 74 3.12 0.32 1.23
C ILE A 74 4.16 -0.71 0.79
N GLY A 75 4.39 -1.73 1.62
CA GLY A 75 5.24 -2.86 1.27
C GLY A 75 4.43 -3.99 0.62
N ALA A 76 4.75 -4.33 -0.62
CA ALA A 76 4.26 -5.51 -1.30
C ALA A 76 5.07 -6.74 -0.89
N THR A 77 4.41 -7.73 -0.28
CA THR A 77 5.06 -8.92 0.30
C THR A 77 5.16 -10.11 -0.66
N ASP A 78 4.39 -10.09 -1.75
CA ASP A 78 4.44 -11.08 -2.83
C ASP A 78 4.37 -10.42 -4.21
N ALA A 79 4.46 -11.23 -5.27
CA ALA A 79 4.44 -10.75 -6.64
C ALA A 79 3.08 -10.20 -7.09
N ALA A 80 1.97 -10.73 -6.57
CA ALA A 80 0.64 -10.27 -6.94
C ALA A 80 0.35 -8.88 -6.36
N ALA A 81 0.64 -8.66 -5.08
CA ALA A 81 0.59 -7.35 -4.44
C ALA A 81 1.51 -6.36 -5.15
N ALA A 82 2.73 -6.79 -5.51
CA ALA A 82 3.67 -5.91 -6.20
C ALA A 82 3.12 -5.47 -7.57
N THR A 83 2.47 -6.38 -8.30
CA THR A 83 1.87 -6.07 -9.60
C THR A 83 0.63 -5.16 -9.44
N ALA A 84 -0.23 -5.46 -8.46
CA ALA A 84 -1.47 -4.73 -8.24
C ALA A 84 -1.25 -3.34 -7.62
N LEU A 85 -0.19 -3.14 -6.84
CA LEU A 85 0.18 -1.83 -6.28
C LEU A 85 1.13 -1.03 -7.19
N ALA A 86 1.80 -1.67 -8.14
CA ALA A 86 2.65 -0.97 -9.12
C ALA A 86 1.86 0.06 -9.94
N VAL A 87 0.60 -0.23 -10.26
CA VAL A 87 -0.27 0.69 -11.00
C VAL A 87 -0.67 1.93 -10.20
N THR A 88 -0.49 1.91 -8.87
CA THR A 88 -0.80 3.05 -7.99
C THR A 88 0.42 3.88 -7.62
N GLY A 89 1.65 3.39 -7.88
CA GLY A 89 2.90 4.14 -7.70
C GLY A 89 3.40 4.30 -6.26
N ILE A 90 2.74 3.67 -5.30
CA ILE A 90 2.92 3.92 -3.85
C ILE A 90 3.57 2.76 -3.10
N CYS A 91 4.25 1.86 -3.82
CA CYS A 91 4.71 0.59 -3.28
C CYS A 91 6.21 0.36 -3.36
N PHE A 92 6.72 -0.40 -2.40
CA PHE A 92 8.05 -1.01 -2.43
C PHE A 92 7.95 -2.53 -2.27
N ARG A 93 8.90 -3.27 -2.83
CA ARG A 93 8.95 -4.72 -2.71
C ARG A 93 9.63 -5.12 -1.42
N MET A 94 8.98 -5.99 -0.66
CA MET A 94 9.60 -6.70 0.45
C MET A 94 10.03 -8.09 0.00
N GLN A 95 11.24 -8.47 0.39
CA GLN A 95 11.61 -9.88 0.43
C GLN A 95 10.94 -10.48 1.66
N SER A 96 9.72 -10.97 1.49
CA SER A 96 8.97 -11.70 2.51
C SER A 96 8.77 -13.14 2.06
N SER A 97 8.81 -14.09 3.00
CA SER A 97 8.37 -15.47 2.75
C SER A 97 6.85 -15.62 2.85
N ILE A 98 6.14 -14.57 3.26
CA ILE A 98 4.69 -14.59 3.49
C ILE A 98 3.97 -14.52 2.15
N GLY A 99 3.42 -15.65 1.73
CA GLY A 99 2.60 -15.74 0.53
C GLY A 99 1.16 -15.23 0.72
N GLU A 100 0.40 -15.19 -0.37
CA GLU A 100 -1.00 -14.76 -0.38
C GLU A 100 -1.86 -15.50 0.65
N ASP A 101 -1.60 -16.80 0.84
CA ASP A 101 -2.36 -17.68 1.74
C ASP A 101 -2.01 -17.53 3.23
N GLU A 102 -0.87 -16.93 3.54
CA GLU A 102 -0.36 -16.84 4.92
C GLU A 102 -0.71 -15.54 5.64
N ALA A 103 -1.04 -14.46 4.93
CA ALA A 103 -1.42 -13.17 5.54
C ALA A 103 -2.87 -12.77 5.26
N LYS A 104 -3.78 -13.74 5.14
CA LYS A 104 -5.23 -13.47 5.11
C LYS A 104 -5.77 -13.34 6.53
N TRP A 105 -6.76 -12.47 6.76
CA TRP A 105 -7.47 -12.41 8.04
C TRP A 105 -7.97 -13.81 8.44
N GLY A 106 -7.56 -14.27 9.63
CA GLY A 106 -7.93 -15.61 10.14
C GLY A 106 -7.07 -16.77 9.64
N SER A 107 -6.05 -16.53 8.81
CA SER A 107 -5.04 -17.54 8.46
C SER A 107 -4.08 -17.80 9.63
N VAL A 108 -3.43 -18.96 9.63
CA VAL A 108 -2.42 -19.33 10.63
C VAL A 108 -1.26 -18.32 10.62
N GLY A 109 -0.80 -17.90 9.45
CA GLY A 109 0.28 -16.92 9.32
C GLY A 109 -0.10 -15.52 9.81
N PHE A 110 -1.37 -15.12 9.75
CA PHE A 110 -1.85 -13.85 10.28
C PHE A 110 -1.67 -13.72 11.80
N ALA A 111 -1.79 -14.82 12.55
CA ALA A 111 -1.52 -14.83 13.99
C ALA A 111 -0.05 -14.51 14.32
N HIS A 112 0.86 -14.71 13.37
CA HIS A 112 2.28 -14.38 13.50
C HIS A 112 2.62 -12.94 13.10
N MET A 113 1.70 -12.22 12.45
CA MET A 113 1.84 -10.78 12.16
C MET A 113 1.49 -9.94 13.41
N GLY A 114 2.23 -10.16 14.50
CA GLY A 114 2.18 -9.34 15.70
C GLY A 114 2.85 -7.96 15.49
N ARG A 115 2.74 -7.09 16.50
CA ARG A 115 3.39 -5.76 16.53
C ARG A 115 4.92 -5.90 16.55
N ALA A 116 5.56 -6.05 15.40
CA ALA A 116 7.00 -5.88 15.29
C ALA A 116 7.32 -4.38 15.43
N LYS A 117 7.96 -4.00 16.54
CA LYS A 117 8.59 -2.68 16.67
C LYS A 117 9.98 -2.77 16.04
N ALA A 118 10.20 -2.09 14.93
CA ALA A 118 11.55 -1.90 14.42
C ALA A 118 12.30 -0.99 15.40
N ALA A 119 13.41 -1.47 15.96
CA ALA A 119 14.36 -0.62 16.66
C ALA A 119 15.19 0.13 15.62
N LEU A 120 15.19 1.45 15.68
CA LEU A 120 16.15 2.26 14.92
C LEU A 120 17.49 2.19 15.67
N ALA A 121 18.54 1.79 14.95
CA ALA A 121 19.93 1.85 15.41
C ALA A 121 20.46 3.29 15.31
#